data_AF-A0A537D0Q2-F1
#
_entry.id   AF-A0A537D0Q2-F1
#
_cell.length_a   1.000
_cell.length_b   1.000
_cell.length_c   1.000
_cell.angle_alpha   90.00
_cell.angle_beta   90.00
_cell.angle_gamma   90.00
#
_symmetry.space_group_name_H-M   'P 1'
#
loop_
_entity.id
_entity.type
_entity.pdbx_description
1 polymer ?
#
loop_
_entity_poly.entity_id
_entity_poly.type
_entity_poly.pdbx_seq_one_letter_code
_entity_poly.pdbx_strand_id
1 'polypeptide(L)'
;HMGRVKAGDGLEQQPFKTLLEFMKNENCWVKLCGAERVSSKGPPFSDAVPFARALIETAPDRILWGTDWPHPNVGKHMPNDGDLVDLFAQMAPEPALQHKILVDNPARLYGF
;
A
#
# COMPACT_ATOMS: atom_id res chain seq x y z
N HIS A 1 -4.59 -0.14 -3.71
CA HIS A 1 -4.52 -1.52 -3.18
C HIS A 1 -3.36 -2.35 -3.74
N MET A 2 -2.20 -1.76 -4.04
CA MET A 2 -0.98 -2.52 -4.42
C MET A 2 -1.19 -3.54 -5.56
N GLY A 3 -2.04 -3.22 -6.55
CA GLY A 3 -2.38 -4.12 -7.66
C GLY A 3 -3.27 -5.32 -7.31
N ARG A 4 -3.75 -5.42 -6.05
CA ARG A 4 -4.51 -6.56 -5.51
C ARG A 4 -3.82 -7.93 -5.72
N VAL A 5 -2.49 -7.93 -5.79
CA VAL A 5 -1.71 -9.15 -5.86
C VAL A 5 -1.85 -9.94 -4.56
N LYS A 6 -1.83 -11.28 -4.66
CA LYS A 6 -1.95 -12.13 -3.47
C LYS A 6 -0.59 -12.22 -2.79
N ALA A 7 -0.51 -11.81 -1.52
CA ALA A 7 0.75 -11.74 -0.79
C ALA A 7 1.44 -13.11 -0.66
N GLY A 8 0.64 -14.18 -0.54
CA GLY A 8 1.14 -15.55 -0.46
C GLY A 8 1.89 -16.05 -1.71
N ASP A 9 1.74 -15.37 -2.85
CA ASP A 9 2.44 -15.73 -4.10
C ASP A 9 3.83 -15.06 -4.20
N GLY A 10 4.21 -14.26 -3.19
CA GLY A 10 5.53 -13.64 -3.06
C GLY A 10 5.73 -12.39 -3.93
N LEU A 11 6.85 -11.69 -3.70
CA LEU A 11 7.22 -10.48 -4.45
C LEU A 11 7.61 -10.80 -5.90
N GLU A 12 8.06 -12.02 -6.16
CA GLU A 12 8.56 -12.41 -7.48
C GLU A 12 7.46 -12.69 -8.52
N GLN A 13 6.19 -12.67 -8.09
CA GLN A 13 5.06 -12.94 -8.98
C GLN A 13 5.02 -11.94 -10.14
N GLN A 14 4.73 -12.46 -11.34
CA GLN A 14 4.71 -11.65 -12.56
C GLN A 14 3.79 -10.43 -12.48
N PRO A 15 2.56 -10.51 -11.91
CA PRO A 15 1.70 -9.33 -11.80
C PRO A 15 2.31 -8.20 -10.96
N PHE A 16 3.02 -8.52 -9.89
CA PHE A 16 3.64 -7.51 -9.03
C PHE A 16 4.86 -6.89 -9.70
N LYS A 17 5.72 -7.71 -10.34
CA LYS A 17 6.83 -7.19 -11.17
C LYS A 17 6.35 -6.25 -12.26
N THR A 18 5.25 -6.59 -12.93
CA THR A 18 4.62 -5.72 -13.94
C THR A 18 4.15 -4.40 -13.33
N LEU A 19 3.57 -4.41 -12.12
CA LEU A 19 3.20 -3.17 -11.42
C LEU A 19 4.45 -2.31 -11.10
N LEU A 20 5.53 -2.91 -10.59
CA LEU A 20 6.77 -2.20 -10.30
C LEU A 20 7.38 -1.58 -11.57
N GLU A 21 7.38 -2.31 -12.68
CA GLU A 21 7.82 -1.78 -13.97
C GLU A 21 6.95 -0.59 -14.42
N PHE A 22 5.63 -0.71 -14.29
CA PHE A 22 4.71 0.35 -14.68
C PHE A 22 4.87 1.62 -13.83
N MET A 23 5.25 1.48 -12.55
CA MET A 23 5.53 2.58 -11.64
C MET A 23 6.78 3.42 -12.00
N LYS A 24 7.63 2.93 -12.91
CA LYS A 24 8.72 3.73 -13.50
C LYS A 24 8.18 4.88 -14.36
N ASN A 25 6.94 4.80 -14.83
CA ASN A 25 6.27 5.92 -15.47
C ASN A 25 5.92 7.00 -14.44
N GLU A 26 6.34 8.24 -14.69
CA GLU A 26 6.14 9.39 -13.80
C GLU A 26 4.66 9.76 -13.59
N ASN A 27 3.77 9.32 -14.48
CA ASN A 27 2.33 9.53 -14.36
C ASN A 27 1.61 8.43 -13.57
N CYS A 28 2.33 7.38 -13.12
CA CYS A 28 1.74 6.28 -12.37
C CYS A 28 1.83 6.52 -10.87
N TRP A 29 0.70 6.41 -10.19
CA TRP A 29 0.54 6.57 -8.74
C TRP A 29 -0.08 5.32 -8.13
N VAL A 30 0.37 4.92 -6.95
CA VAL A 30 -0.18 3.76 -6.24
C VAL A 30 -0.54 4.12 -4.81
N LYS A 31 -1.70 3.61 -4.38
CA LYS A 31 -2.15 3.67 -2.99
C LYS A 31 -1.80 2.38 -2.23
N LEU A 32 -1.07 2.54 -1.13
CA LEU A 32 -0.86 1.55 -0.08
C LEU A 32 -2.13 1.49 0.78
N CYS A 33 -3.02 0.57 0.46
CA CYS A 33 -4.27 0.33 1.18
C CYS A 33 -4.78 -1.05 0.83
N GLY A 34 -5.83 -1.53 1.50
CA GLY A 34 -6.41 -2.84 1.18
C GLY A 34 -5.52 -4.01 1.61
N ALA A 35 -4.78 -3.88 2.71
CA ALA A 35 -3.93 -4.95 3.25
C ALA A 35 -4.76 -6.21 3.56
N GLU A 36 -5.97 -6.02 4.05
CA GLU A 36 -7.00 -7.04 4.29
C GLU A 36 -7.46 -7.77 3.03
N ARG A 37 -7.24 -7.19 1.84
CA ARG A 37 -7.62 -7.77 0.54
C ARG A 37 -6.48 -8.55 -0.12
N VAL A 38 -5.23 -8.22 0.21
CA VAL A 38 -4.04 -8.82 -0.41
C VAL A 38 -3.39 -9.88 0.48
N SER A 39 -3.57 -9.76 1.80
CA SER A 39 -3.00 -10.68 2.78
C SER A 39 -3.54 -12.10 2.57
N SER A 40 -2.62 -13.06 2.62
CA SER A 40 -2.93 -14.49 2.71
C SER A 40 -2.95 -14.99 4.16
N LYS A 41 -2.40 -14.20 5.11
CA LYS A 41 -2.31 -14.58 6.53
C LYS A 41 -3.47 -14.08 7.40
N GLY A 42 -4.22 -13.07 6.94
CA GLY A 42 -5.23 -12.39 7.77
C GLY A 42 -4.59 -11.39 8.74
N PRO A 43 -5.35 -10.82 9.70
CA PRO A 43 -4.84 -9.82 10.65
C PRO A 43 -3.58 -10.31 11.39
N PRO A 44 -2.55 -9.46 11.59
CA PRO A 44 -2.50 -8.02 11.32
C PRO A 44 -2.07 -7.67 9.88
N PHE A 45 -2.22 -8.59 8.91
CA PHE A 45 -1.92 -8.40 7.48
C PHE A 45 -0.45 -8.06 7.18
N SER A 46 0.47 -8.51 8.03
CA SER A 46 1.90 -8.17 7.97
C SER A 46 2.61 -8.70 6.72
N ASP A 47 2.04 -9.69 6.03
CA ASP A 47 2.52 -10.18 4.74
C ASP A 47 2.30 -9.19 3.58
N ALA A 48 1.53 -8.12 3.79
CA ALA A 48 1.42 -7.01 2.83
C ALA A 48 2.60 -6.00 2.94
N VAL A 49 3.31 -5.95 4.08
CA VAL A 49 4.36 -4.96 4.34
C VAL A 49 5.50 -4.99 3.31
N PRO A 50 6.04 -6.16 2.90
CA PRO A 50 7.10 -6.22 1.90
C PRO A 50 6.69 -5.64 0.54
N PHE A 51 5.42 -5.81 0.15
CA PHE A 51 4.89 -5.26 -1.10
C PHE A 51 4.79 -3.74 -1.05
N ALA A 52 4.33 -3.20 0.08
CA ALA A 52 4.28 -1.77 0.28
C ALA A 52 5.68 -1.13 0.24
N ARG A 53 6.67 -1.75 0.90
CA ARG A 53 8.07 -1.29 0.88
C ARG A 53 8.66 -1.28 -0.53
N ALA A 54 8.47 -2.34 -1.31
CA ALA A 54 8.94 -2.39 -2.69
C ALA A 54 8.33 -1.27 -3.58
N LEU A 55 7.04 -0.96 -3.37
CA LEU A 55 6.37 0.15 -4.07
C LEU A 55 6.92 1.52 -3.66
N ILE A 56 7.17 1.71 -2.36
CA ILE A 56 7.80 2.91 -1.80
C ILE A 56 9.18 3.11 -2.41
N GLU A 57 10.02 2.08 -2.42
CA GLU A 57 11.38 2.14 -2.96
C GLU A 57 11.39 2.48 -4.45
N THR A 58 10.40 1.98 -5.20
CA THR A 58 10.31 2.20 -6.65
C THR A 58 9.94 3.64 -7.01
N ALA A 59 9.04 4.28 -6.26
CA ALA A 59 8.50 5.58 -6.63
C ALA A 59 8.02 6.38 -5.40
N PRO A 60 8.92 6.79 -4.48
CA PRO A 60 8.54 7.33 -3.17
C PRO A 60 7.68 8.60 -3.26
N ASP A 61 7.82 9.39 -4.33
CA ASP A 61 7.04 10.61 -4.55
C ASP A 61 5.65 10.36 -5.16
N ARG A 62 5.31 9.11 -5.51
CA ARG A 62 4.04 8.74 -6.16
C ARG A 62 3.26 7.69 -5.40
N ILE A 63 3.49 7.64 -4.08
CA ILE A 63 2.82 6.75 -3.16
C ILE A 63 1.82 7.53 -2.30
N LEU A 64 0.63 6.97 -2.16
CA LEU A 64 -0.43 7.47 -1.30
C LEU A 64 -0.80 6.40 -0.27
N TRP A 65 -1.47 6.79 0.81
CA TRP A 65 -2.06 5.86 1.76
C TRP A 65 -3.52 6.23 2.07
N GLY A 66 -4.28 5.27 2.58
CA GLY A 66 -5.59 5.52 3.19
C GLY A 66 -6.22 4.22 3.69
N THR A 67 -7.23 4.34 4.55
CA THR A 67 -7.81 3.18 5.24
C THR A 67 -8.55 2.22 4.31
N ASP A 68 -9.17 2.72 3.22
CA ASP A 68 -10.17 2.00 2.43
C ASP A 68 -11.53 1.82 3.13
N TRP A 69 -11.79 2.58 4.20
CA TRP A 69 -13.10 2.65 4.84
C TRP A 69 -14.19 3.10 3.84
N PRO A 70 -15.41 2.52 3.83
CA PRO A 70 -15.98 1.56 4.79
C PRO A 70 -15.74 0.08 4.47
N HIS A 71 -14.61 -0.26 3.83
CA HIS A 71 -14.20 -1.63 3.50
C HIS A 71 -15.28 -2.43 2.73
N PRO A 72 -15.83 -1.90 1.62
CA PRO A 72 -16.90 -2.57 0.90
C PRO A 72 -16.41 -3.92 0.32
N ASN A 73 -17.31 -4.91 0.32
CA ASN A 73 -17.03 -6.27 -0.18
C ASN A 73 -15.78 -6.91 0.47
N VAL A 74 -15.47 -6.55 1.72
CA VAL A 74 -14.44 -7.26 2.46
C VAL A 74 -14.93 -8.67 2.78
N GLY A 75 -14.04 -9.65 2.58
CA GLY A 75 -14.38 -11.06 2.73
C GLY A 75 -14.31 -11.49 4.19
N LYS A 76 -13.41 -12.43 4.46
CA LYS A 76 -13.32 -13.14 5.75
C LYS A 76 -12.95 -12.26 6.95
N HIS A 77 -12.16 -11.20 6.73
CA HIS A 77 -11.57 -10.40 7.79
C HIS A 77 -11.93 -8.93 7.60
N MET A 78 -12.95 -8.44 8.32
CA MET A 78 -13.19 -7.00 8.47
C MET A 78 -12.02 -6.41 9.27
N PRO A 79 -11.25 -5.46 8.73
CA PRO A 79 -10.12 -4.88 9.46
C PRO A 79 -10.62 -3.94 10.56
N ASN A 80 -9.83 -3.81 11.61
CA ASN A 80 -9.90 -2.65 12.49
C ASN A 80 -9.12 -1.51 11.83
N ASP A 81 -9.72 -0.33 11.67
CA ASP A 81 -9.07 0.82 11.02
C ASP A 81 -7.78 1.26 11.75
N GLY A 82 -7.73 1.14 13.08
CA GLY A 82 -6.54 1.44 13.89
C GLY A 82 -5.38 0.51 13.56
N ASP A 83 -5.63 -0.80 13.41
CA ASP A 83 -4.61 -1.76 13.03
C ASP A 83 -4.01 -1.44 11.64
N LEU A 84 -4.81 -0.88 10.72
CA LEU A 84 -4.32 -0.45 9.41
C LEU A 84 -3.42 0.78 9.49
N VAL A 85 -3.71 1.72 10.41
CA VAL A 85 -2.85 2.87 10.71
C VAL A 85 -1.53 2.39 11.32
N ASP A 86 -1.58 1.46 12.27
CA ASP A 86 -0.38 0.87 12.87
C ASP A 86 0.46 0.08 11.86
N LEU A 87 -0.20 -0.63 10.93
CA LEU A 87 0.46 -1.34 9.85
C LEU A 87 1.18 -0.37 8.89
N PHE A 88 0.61 0.80 8.62
CA PHE A 88 1.28 1.83 7.79
C PHE A 88 2.63 2.25 8.38
N ALA A 89 2.72 2.44 9.70
CA ALA A 89 3.97 2.78 10.35
C ALA A 89 5.05 1.69 10.14
N GLN A 90 4.65 0.43 9.94
CA GLN A 90 5.57 -0.65 9.59
C GLN A 90 6.00 -0.62 8.11
N MET A 91 5.13 -0.16 7.22
CA MET A 91 5.43 0.01 5.79
C MET A 91 6.40 1.17 5.56
N ALA A 92 6.23 2.28 6.28
CA ALA A 92 7.02 3.49 6.19
C ALA A 92 7.47 3.94 7.60
N PRO A 93 8.54 3.34 8.16
CA PRO A 93 8.96 3.65 9.53
C PRO A 93 9.50 5.07 9.71
N GLU A 94 10.05 5.66 8.65
CA GLU A 94 10.73 6.95 8.76
C GLU A 94 9.75 8.13 8.71
N PRO A 95 9.83 9.10 9.67
CA PRO A 95 8.89 10.22 9.72
C PRO A 95 8.84 11.06 8.44
N ALA A 96 9.98 11.27 7.78
CA ALA A 96 10.04 12.01 6.52
C ALA A 96 9.27 11.30 5.40
N LEU A 97 9.31 9.96 5.38
CA LEU A 97 8.57 9.17 4.41
C LEU A 97 7.08 9.14 4.72
N GLN A 98 6.71 9.09 6.00
CA GLN A 98 5.32 9.22 6.43
C GLN A 98 4.73 10.57 6.02
N HIS A 99 5.46 11.66 6.26
CA HIS A 99 5.05 13.01 5.82
C HIS A 99 4.85 13.06 4.32
N LYS A 100 5.80 12.50 3.55
CA LYS A 100 5.69 12.46 2.09
C LYS A 100 4.43 11.71 1.63
N ILE A 101 4.15 10.53 2.17
CA ILE A 101 3.02 9.68 1.74
C ILE A 101 1.66 10.22 2.21
N LEU A 102 1.60 10.82 3.39
CA LEU A 102 0.36 11.29 4.01
C LEU A 102 0.03 12.76 3.73
N VAL A 103 1.02 13.57 3.35
CA VAL A 103 0.88 15.02 3.18
C VAL A 103 1.33 15.47 1.79
N ASP A 104 2.62 15.38 1.46
CA ASP A 104 3.17 16.02 0.25
C ASP A 104 2.63 15.40 -1.05
N ASN A 105 2.65 14.06 -1.13
CA ASN A 105 2.18 13.31 -2.29
C ASN A 105 0.68 13.54 -2.55
N PRO A 106 -0.24 13.37 -1.56
CA PRO A 106 -1.65 13.64 -1.78
C PRO A 106 -1.94 15.13 -2.04
N ALA A 107 -1.24 16.08 -1.40
CA ALA A 107 -1.40 17.50 -1.69
C ALA A 107 -1.05 17.82 -3.15
N ARG A 108 0.04 17.25 -3.67
CA ARG A 108 0.44 17.40 -5.07
C ARG A 108 -0.54 16.78 -6.07
N LEU A 109 -1.08 15.59 -5.76
CA LEU A 109 -1.99 14.90 -6.66
C LEU A 109 -3.40 15.50 -6.65
N TYR A 110 -3.90 15.87 -5.47
CA TYR A 110 -5.29 16.29 -5.27
C TYR A 110 -5.48 17.82 -5.21
N GLY A 111 -4.42 18.59 -4.96
CA GLY A 111 -4.46 20.06 -4.99
C GLY A 111 -5.16 20.71 -3.79
N PHE A 112 -4.82 20.29 -2.57
CA PHE A 112 -5.30 20.92 -1.32
C PHE A 112 -4.17 21.57 -0.53
#